data_AF-A0AAN1S1Y9-F1
#
_entry.id   AF-A0AAN1S1Y9-F1
#
_cell.length_a   1.000
_cell.length_b   1.000
_cell.length_c   1.000
_cell.angle_alpha   90.00
_cell.angle_beta   90.00
_cell.angle_gamma   90.00
#
_symmetry.space_group_name_H-M   'P 1'
#
loop_
_entity.id
_entity.type
_entity.pdbx_description
1 polymer ?
#
loop_
_entity_poly.entity_id
_entity_poly.type
_entity_poly.pdbx_seq_one_letter_code
_entity_poly.pdbx_strand_id
1 'polypeptide(L)'
;MRAQLRTTTQQLQQLQSQQAQTNAARAAAEAQRDTAQKEVQRLGALLEDTRRAQGALAERQASAEARLAAAHAQAGKQRAAYDELLALARAEGQAATRSLAERDSQLKACVGRNEALYAAGKEILSAYESFSTGDLLALRQPFSQQARVAFDEGAQALGDKLYDGRYQAGPAR
;
A
#
# COMPACT_ATOMS: atom_id res chain seq x y z
N MET A 1 75.31 -15.08 89.69
CA MET A 1 76.08 -15.37 88.45
C MET A 1 75.53 -16.56 87.65
N ARG A 2 75.61 -17.84 88.09
CA ARG A 2 75.12 -18.98 87.27
C ARG A 2 73.60 -19.02 87.03
N ALA A 3 72.78 -18.65 88.01
CA ALA A 3 71.31 -18.61 87.87
C ALA A 3 70.85 -17.53 86.88
N GLN A 4 71.44 -16.33 86.95
CA GLN A 4 71.16 -15.21 86.03
C GLN A 4 71.50 -15.57 84.57
N LEU A 5 72.63 -16.24 84.34
CA LEU A 5 73.01 -16.72 83.01
C LEU A 5 71.98 -17.71 82.44
N ARG A 6 71.49 -18.68 83.22
CA ARG A 6 70.42 -19.61 82.79
C ARG A 6 69.11 -18.88 82.45
N THR A 7 68.70 -17.92 83.26
CA THR A 7 67.50 -17.11 83.00
C THR A 7 67.65 -16.30 81.71
N THR A 8 68.81 -15.68 81.49
CA THR A 8 69.06 -14.95 80.24
C THR A 8 69.09 -15.88 79.02
N THR A 9 69.62 -17.10 79.12
CA THR A 9 69.60 -18.07 78.02
C THR A 9 68.17 -18.54 77.70
N GLN A 10 67.34 -18.76 78.70
CA GLN A 10 65.92 -19.10 78.50
C GLN A 10 65.13 -17.96 77.85
N GLN A 11 65.35 -16.72 78.29
CA GLN A 11 64.74 -15.54 77.67
C GLN A 11 65.18 -15.36 76.22
N LEU A 12 66.45 -15.63 75.91
CA LEU A 12 66.98 -15.53 74.55
C LEU A 12 66.37 -16.60 73.63
N GLN A 13 66.23 -17.84 74.11
CA GLN A 13 65.52 -18.90 73.39
C GLN A 13 64.05 -18.56 73.15
N GLN A 14 63.38 -17.95 74.13
CA GLN A 14 61.97 -17.56 74.02
C GLN A 14 61.75 -16.38 73.07
N LEU A 15 62.66 -15.40 73.06
CA LEU A 15 62.67 -14.32 72.08
C LEU A 15 62.96 -14.84 70.67
N GLN A 16 63.89 -15.78 70.53
CA GLN A 16 64.24 -16.37 69.24
C GLN A 16 63.08 -17.20 68.66
N SER A 17 62.34 -17.94 69.51
CA SER A 17 61.13 -18.66 69.08
C SER A 17 59.97 -17.72 68.73
N GLN A 18 59.77 -16.64 69.50
CA GLN A 18 58.80 -15.60 69.16
C GLN A 18 59.14 -14.91 67.84
N GLN A 19 60.41 -14.56 67.61
CA GLN A 19 60.85 -13.93 66.36
C GLN A 19 60.62 -14.85 65.15
N ALA A 20 60.89 -16.16 65.31
CA ALA A 20 60.59 -17.15 64.29
C ALA A 20 59.08 -17.25 64.01
N GLN A 21 58.23 -17.26 65.05
CA GLN A 21 56.77 -17.27 64.89
C GLN A 21 56.24 -15.99 64.21
N THR A 22 56.74 -14.81 64.58
CA THR A 22 56.32 -13.56 63.96
C THR A 22 56.76 -13.47 62.50
N ASN A 23 57.95 -13.96 62.17
CA ASN A 23 58.43 -14.01 60.79
C ASN A 23 57.60 -14.99 59.95
N ALA A 24 57.24 -16.15 60.51
CA ALA A 24 56.36 -17.11 59.85
C ALA A 24 54.95 -16.54 59.63
N ALA A 25 54.37 -15.88 60.64
CA ALA A 25 53.07 -15.23 60.53
C ALA A 25 53.08 -14.09 59.49
N ARG A 26 54.15 -13.30 59.45
CA ARG A 26 54.36 -12.24 58.45
C ARG A 26 54.45 -12.82 57.04
N ALA A 27 55.23 -13.87 56.84
CA ALA A 27 55.35 -14.53 55.54
C ALA A 27 54.00 -15.10 55.06
N ALA A 28 53.22 -15.70 55.97
CA ALA A 28 51.87 -16.18 55.65
C ALA A 28 50.91 -15.03 55.28
N ALA A 29 50.95 -13.92 56.00
CA ALA A 29 50.14 -12.73 55.70
C ALA A 29 50.54 -12.07 54.37
N GLU A 30 51.84 -11.99 54.07
CA GLU A 30 52.34 -11.50 52.78
C GLU A 30 51.89 -12.40 51.63
N ALA A 31 51.95 -13.72 51.78
CA ALA A 31 51.46 -14.67 50.79
C ALA A 31 49.94 -14.57 50.56
N GLN A 32 49.15 -14.38 51.62
CA GLN A 32 47.70 -14.16 51.53
C GLN A 32 47.37 -12.83 50.83
N ARG A 33 48.08 -11.75 51.15
CA ARG A 33 47.93 -10.45 50.48
C ARG A 33 48.21 -10.57 49.00
N ASP A 34 49.29 -11.23 48.61
CA ASP A 34 49.68 -11.37 47.21
C ASP A 34 48.66 -12.22 46.43
N THR A 35 48.09 -13.23 47.08
CA THR A 35 47.00 -14.04 46.50
C THR A 35 45.73 -13.20 46.30
N ALA A 36 45.32 -12.45 47.33
CA ALA A 36 44.15 -11.58 47.24
C ALA A 36 44.33 -10.47 46.19
N GLN A 37 45.53 -9.90 46.06
CA GLN A 37 45.83 -8.90 45.03
C GLN A 37 45.70 -9.48 43.62
N LYS A 38 46.18 -10.70 43.38
CA LYS A 38 46.00 -11.39 42.09
C LYS A 38 44.52 -11.65 41.78
N GLU A 39 43.74 -12.00 42.80
CA GLU A 39 42.31 -12.27 42.62
C GLU A 39 41.51 -11.00 42.32
N VAL A 40 41.83 -9.88 43.00
CA VAL A 40 41.26 -8.56 42.69
C VAL A 40 41.59 -8.13 41.26
N GLN A 41 42.84 -8.31 40.81
CA GLN A 41 43.23 -8.01 39.43
C GLN A 41 42.45 -8.87 38.41
N ARG A 42 42.30 -10.17 38.69
CA ARG A 42 41.55 -11.10 37.84
C ARG A 42 40.07 -10.71 37.76
N LEU A 43 39.44 -10.41 38.90
CA LEU A 43 38.04 -9.97 38.95
C LEU A 43 37.85 -8.62 38.26
N GLY A 44 38.79 -7.69 38.43
CA GLY A 44 38.79 -6.41 37.71
C GLY A 44 38.84 -6.60 36.19
N ALA A 45 39.71 -7.47 35.70
CA ALA A 45 39.79 -7.78 34.27
C ALA A 45 38.48 -8.41 33.76
N LEU A 46 37.89 -9.35 34.51
CA LEU A 46 36.63 -10.00 34.15
C LEU A 46 35.45 -9.00 34.09
N LEU A 47 35.41 -8.04 35.04
CA LEU A 47 34.38 -7.00 35.05
C LEU A 47 34.49 -6.08 33.83
N GLU A 48 35.70 -5.68 33.46
CA GLU A 48 35.93 -4.84 32.27
C GLU A 48 35.60 -5.58 30.97
N ASP A 49 35.93 -6.87 30.85
CA ASP A 49 35.50 -7.71 29.73
C ASP A 49 33.97 -7.83 29.66
N THR A 50 33.33 -8.03 30.81
CA THR A 50 31.86 -8.14 30.89
C THR A 50 31.17 -6.83 30.51
N ARG A 51 31.69 -5.69 30.98
CA ARG A 51 31.20 -4.36 30.59
C ARG A 51 31.34 -4.12 29.09
N ARG A 52 32.49 -4.47 28.50
CA ARG A 52 32.70 -4.37 27.04
C ARG A 52 31.72 -5.25 26.27
N ALA A 53 31.50 -6.49 26.71
CA ALA A 53 30.53 -7.39 26.08
C ALA A 53 29.09 -6.86 26.18
N GLN A 54 28.70 -6.31 27.34
CA GLN A 54 27.39 -5.68 27.53
C GLN A 54 27.21 -4.46 26.63
N GLY A 55 28.22 -3.59 26.52
CA GLY A 55 28.19 -2.43 25.61
C GLY A 55 28.00 -2.85 24.15
N ALA A 56 28.79 -3.83 23.69
CA ALA A 56 28.68 -4.36 22.33
C ALA A 56 27.31 -5.02 22.06
N LEU A 57 26.72 -5.68 23.07
CA LEU A 57 25.38 -6.26 22.95
C LEU A 57 24.31 -5.18 22.85
N ALA A 58 24.39 -4.12 23.67
CA ALA A 58 23.47 -2.99 23.64
C ALA A 58 23.53 -2.25 22.30
N GLU A 59 24.73 -2.02 21.75
CA GLU A 59 24.89 -1.42 20.42
C GLU A 59 24.29 -2.30 19.32
N ARG A 60 24.50 -3.62 19.39
CA ARG A 60 23.89 -4.56 18.44
C ARG A 60 22.37 -4.54 18.52
N GLN A 61 21.80 -4.52 19.73
CA GLN A 61 20.35 -4.42 19.95
C GLN A 61 19.79 -3.12 19.37
N ALA A 62 20.39 -1.97 19.69
CA ALA A 62 19.98 -0.69 19.14
C ALA A 62 20.05 -0.66 17.60
N SER A 63 21.11 -1.24 17.01
CA SER A 63 21.24 -1.33 15.56
C SER A 63 20.18 -2.25 14.93
N ALA A 64 19.80 -3.33 15.61
CA ALA A 64 18.79 -4.27 15.15
C ALA A 64 17.39 -3.64 15.20
N GLU A 65 17.07 -2.94 16.29
CA GLU A 65 15.83 -2.18 16.45
C GLU A 65 15.69 -1.08 15.39
N ALA A 66 16.76 -0.32 15.13
CA ALA A 66 16.77 0.69 14.08
C ALA A 66 16.54 0.08 12.69
N ARG A 67 17.15 -1.08 12.40
CA ARG A 67 16.92 -1.81 11.13
C ARG A 67 15.50 -2.33 11.01
N LEU A 68 14.92 -2.86 12.09
CA LEU A 68 13.53 -3.31 12.11
C LEU A 68 12.57 -2.14 11.90
N ALA A 69 12.78 -1.02 12.59
CA ALA A 69 11.98 0.19 12.41
C ALA A 69 12.05 0.71 10.95
N ALA A 70 13.24 0.75 10.37
CA ALA A 70 13.44 1.14 8.98
C ALA A 70 12.74 0.16 8.00
N ALA A 71 12.85 -1.14 8.25
CA ALA A 71 12.18 -2.16 7.45
C ALA A 71 10.65 -2.04 7.52
N HIS A 72 10.10 -1.83 8.72
CA HIS A 72 8.66 -1.61 8.91
C HIS A 72 8.18 -0.33 8.20
N ALA A 73 8.94 0.76 8.29
CA ALA A 73 8.63 2.00 7.59
C ALA A 73 8.63 1.80 6.06
N GLN A 74 9.61 1.06 5.54
CA GLN A 74 9.67 0.76 4.12
C GLN A 74 8.54 -0.16 3.67
N ALA A 75 8.21 -1.20 4.44
CA ALA A 75 7.08 -2.08 4.16
C ALA A 75 5.75 -1.30 4.17
N GLY A 76 5.58 -0.36 5.10
CA GLY A 76 4.43 0.54 5.15
C GLY A 76 4.29 1.39 3.89
N LYS A 77 5.40 2.01 3.43
CA LYS A 77 5.42 2.78 2.18
C LYS A 77 5.05 1.94 0.95
N GLN A 78 5.61 0.74 0.84
CA GLN A 78 5.31 -0.18 -0.27
C GLN A 78 3.84 -0.60 -0.26
N ARG A 79 3.28 -0.88 0.92
CA ARG A 79 1.86 -1.22 1.06
C ARG A 79 0.95 -0.05 0.68
N ALA A 80 1.26 1.16 1.14
CA ALA A 80 0.49 2.35 0.77
C ALA A 80 0.52 2.61 -0.74
N ALA A 81 1.70 2.53 -1.38
CA ALA A 81 1.83 2.69 -2.82
C ALA A 81 1.05 1.60 -3.60
N TYR A 82 1.07 0.37 -3.11
CA TYR A 82 0.27 -0.72 -3.69
C TYR A 82 -1.23 -0.46 -3.57
N ASP A 83 -1.70 -0.03 -2.40
CA ASP A 83 -3.11 0.27 -2.15
C ASP A 83 -3.61 1.44 -3.02
N GLU A 84 -2.77 2.46 -3.24
CA GLU A 84 -3.05 3.57 -4.16
C GLU A 84 -3.17 3.10 -5.62
N LEU A 85 -2.21 2.29 -6.10
CA LEU A 85 -2.25 1.72 -7.44
C LEU A 85 -3.49 0.82 -7.64
N LEU A 86 -3.86 0.04 -6.63
CA LEU A 86 -5.05 -0.81 -6.67
C LEU A 86 -6.33 0.03 -6.71
N ALA A 87 -6.38 1.14 -5.98
CA ALA A 87 -7.50 2.06 -6.03
C ALA A 87 -7.63 2.73 -7.42
N LEU A 88 -6.52 3.15 -8.00
CA LEU A 88 -6.49 3.72 -9.36
C LEU A 88 -6.95 2.71 -10.40
N ALA A 89 -6.41 1.49 -10.39
CA ALA A 89 -6.80 0.44 -11.33
C ALA A 89 -8.29 0.09 -11.24
N ARG A 90 -8.87 0.10 -10.03
CA ARG A 90 -10.31 -0.09 -9.84
C ARG A 90 -11.13 1.08 -10.40
N ALA A 91 -10.68 2.31 -10.16
CA ALA A 91 -11.36 3.50 -10.68
C ALA A 91 -11.34 3.52 -12.22
N GLU A 92 -10.19 3.23 -12.84
CA GLU A 92 -10.05 3.13 -14.29
C GLU A 92 -10.91 1.99 -14.86
N GLY A 93 -10.90 0.82 -14.24
CA GLY A 93 -11.74 -0.31 -14.65
C GLY A 93 -13.24 0.02 -14.62
N GLN A 94 -13.69 0.71 -13.57
CA GLN A 94 -15.08 1.18 -13.47
C GLN A 94 -15.40 2.25 -14.53
N ALA A 95 -14.50 3.20 -14.77
CA ALA A 95 -14.67 4.22 -15.79
C ALA A 95 -14.75 3.61 -17.21
N ALA A 96 -13.86 2.66 -17.52
CA ALA A 96 -13.87 1.93 -18.78
C ALA A 96 -15.17 1.15 -18.98
N THR A 97 -15.65 0.46 -17.94
CA THR A 97 -16.92 -0.29 -18.00
C THR A 97 -18.11 0.64 -18.23
N ARG A 98 -18.15 1.78 -17.55
CA ARG A 98 -19.21 2.80 -17.75
C ARG A 98 -19.18 3.37 -19.16
N SER A 99 -17.98 3.72 -19.66
CA SER A 99 -17.79 4.26 -21.01
C SER A 99 -18.23 3.25 -22.07
N LEU A 100 -17.86 1.97 -21.92
CA LEU A 100 -18.33 0.90 -22.80
C LEU A 100 -19.85 0.74 -22.78
N ALA A 101 -20.46 0.70 -21.60
CA ALA A 101 -21.91 0.58 -21.47
C ALA A 101 -22.66 1.77 -22.12
N GLU A 102 -22.12 2.98 -21.96
CA GLU A 102 -22.67 4.18 -22.59
C GLU A 102 -22.53 4.13 -24.13
N ARG A 103 -21.37 3.73 -24.63
CA ARG A 103 -21.13 3.53 -26.07
C ARG A 103 -22.05 2.46 -26.67
N ASP A 104 -22.24 1.34 -25.97
CA ASP A 104 -23.16 0.28 -26.40
C ASP A 104 -24.61 0.76 -26.44
N SER A 105 -25.03 1.55 -25.44
CA SER A 105 -26.36 2.16 -25.41
C SER A 105 -26.57 3.10 -26.60
N GLN A 106 -25.59 3.95 -26.87
CA GLN A 106 -25.62 4.88 -28.00
C GLN A 106 -25.61 4.15 -29.35
N LEU A 107 -24.84 3.07 -29.48
CA LEU A 107 -24.82 2.25 -30.69
C LEU A 107 -26.19 1.59 -30.92
N LYS A 108 -26.80 1.00 -29.88
CA LYS A 108 -28.15 0.42 -29.98
C LYS A 108 -29.19 1.46 -30.38
N ALA A 109 -29.13 2.66 -29.79
CA ALA A 109 -30.02 3.75 -30.17
C ALA A 109 -29.81 4.20 -31.63
N CYS A 110 -28.56 4.29 -32.08
CA CYS A 110 -28.22 4.62 -33.46
C CYS A 110 -28.75 3.57 -34.45
N VAL A 111 -28.56 2.27 -34.15
CA VAL A 111 -29.07 1.17 -34.98
C VAL A 111 -30.60 1.22 -35.06
N GLY A 112 -31.31 1.36 -33.95
CA GLY A 112 -32.78 1.45 -33.96
C GLY A 112 -33.31 2.67 -34.72
N ARG A 113 -32.64 3.82 -34.60
CA ARG A 113 -32.96 5.03 -35.39
C ARG A 113 -32.71 4.82 -36.88
N ASN A 114 -31.62 4.13 -37.25
CA ASN A 114 -31.31 3.79 -38.63
C ASN A 114 -32.38 2.87 -39.25
N GLU A 115 -32.81 1.85 -38.51
CA GLU A 115 -33.89 0.94 -38.93
C GLU A 115 -35.21 1.71 -39.14
N ALA A 116 -35.57 2.60 -38.20
CA ALA A 116 -36.76 3.44 -38.31
C ALA A 116 -36.70 4.37 -39.53
N LEU A 117 -35.53 4.99 -39.78
CA LEU A 117 -35.32 5.86 -40.94
C LEU A 117 -35.43 5.08 -42.26
N TYR A 118 -34.87 3.87 -42.29
CA TYR A 118 -34.94 2.99 -43.46
C TYR A 118 -36.38 2.52 -43.74
N ALA A 119 -37.14 2.21 -42.69
CA ALA A 119 -38.56 1.88 -42.80
C ALA A 119 -39.37 3.08 -43.34
N ALA A 120 -39.16 4.28 -42.79
CA ALA A 120 -39.79 5.50 -43.29
C ALA A 120 -39.45 5.77 -44.77
N GLY A 121 -38.20 5.55 -45.18
CA GLY A 121 -37.79 5.64 -46.59
C GLY A 121 -38.52 4.66 -47.51
N LYS A 122 -38.73 3.42 -47.05
CA LYS A 122 -39.54 2.43 -47.78
C LYS A 122 -41.02 2.82 -47.88
N GLU A 123 -41.59 3.36 -46.80
CA GLU A 123 -42.97 3.85 -46.81
C GLU A 123 -43.13 5.02 -47.81
N ILE A 124 -42.17 5.94 -47.88
CA ILE A 124 -42.18 7.04 -48.86
C ILE A 124 -42.14 6.48 -50.28
N LEU A 125 -41.25 5.53 -50.56
CA LEU A 125 -41.15 4.92 -51.89
C LEU A 125 -42.45 4.20 -52.26
N SER A 126 -43.03 3.43 -51.33
CA SER A 126 -44.29 2.72 -51.55
C SER A 126 -45.46 3.70 -51.77
N ALA A 127 -45.52 4.79 -51.01
CA ALA A 127 -46.52 5.83 -51.20
C ALA A 127 -46.42 6.45 -52.60
N TYR A 128 -45.19 6.73 -53.07
CA TYR A 128 -44.94 7.23 -54.42
C TYR A 128 -45.33 6.21 -55.51
N GLU A 129 -45.02 4.93 -55.33
CA GLU A 129 -45.39 3.87 -56.28
C GLU A 129 -46.90 3.63 -56.35
N SER A 130 -47.60 3.77 -55.21
CA SER A 130 -49.06 3.61 -55.14
C SER A 130 -49.84 4.81 -55.68
N PHE A 131 -49.18 5.96 -55.85
CA PHE A 131 -49.83 7.19 -56.27
C PHE A 131 -50.19 7.14 -57.76
N SER A 132 -51.49 7.15 -58.04
CA SER A 132 -52.04 6.93 -59.37
C SER A 132 -52.45 8.22 -60.08
N THR A 133 -52.71 8.12 -61.39
CA THR A 133 -53.30 9.23 -62.17
C THR A 133 -54.70 9.62 -61.69
N GLY A 134 -55.43 8.70 -61.04
CA GLY A 134 -56.72 8.97 -60.41
C GLY A 134 -56.58 9.89 -59.20
N ASP A 135 -55.53 9.68 -58.39
CA ASP A 135 -55.22 10.52 -57.22
C ASP A 135 -54.84 11.94 -57.64
N LEU A 136 -54.06 12.08 -58.73
CA LEU A 136 -53.75 13.37 -59.34
C LEU A 136 -55.00 14.12 -59.81
N LEU A 137 -55.94 13.41 -60.43
CA LEU A 137 -57.18 13.99 -60.92
C LEU A 137 -58.05 14.46 -59.75
N ALA A 138 -58.15 13.65 -58.69
CA ALA A 138 -58.84 13.99 -57.46
C ALA A 138 -58.23 15.25 -56.81
N LEU A 139 -56.90 15.36 -56.72
CA LEU A 139 -56.22 16.52 -56.12
C LEU A 139 -56.45 17.83 -56.91
N ARG A 140 -56.61 17.73 -58.24
CA ARG A 140 -56.79 18.86 -59.15
C ARG A 140 -58.24 19.37 -59.23
N GLN A 141 -59.22 18.64 -58.70
CA GLN A 141 -60.60 19.11 -58.68
C GLN A 141 -60.78 20.27 -57.68
N PRO A 142 -61.56 21.32 -58.04
CA PRO A 142 -61.71 22.51 -57.21
C PRO A 142 -62.46 22.28 -55.88
N PHE A 143 -63.15 21.15 -55.71
CA PHE A 143 -63.98 20.83 -54.53
C PHE A 143 -63.44 19.69 -53.66
N SER A 144 -62.28 19.12 -53.98
CA SER A 144 -61.70 17.96 -53.27
C SER A 144 -60.82 18.36 -52.07
N GLN A 145 -61.30 19.29 -51.23
CA GLN A 145 -60.53 19.74 -50.07
C GLN A 145 -60.07 18.59 -49.17
N GLN A 146 -60.91 17.57 -48.99
CA GLN A 146 -60.58 16.39 -48.20
C GLN A 146 -59.41 15.57 -48.76
N ALA A 147 -59.29 15.45 -50.09
CA ALA A 147 -58.18 14.73 -50.73
C ALA A 147 -56.85 15.49 -50.58
N ARG A 148 -56.90 16.83 -50.58
CA ARG A 148 -55.72 17.67 -50.34
C ARG A 148 -55.24 17.59 -48.89
N VAL A 149 -56.17 17.68 -47.94
CA VAL A 149 -55.85 17.54 -46.50
C VAL A 149 -55.24 16.16 -46.23
N ALA A 150 -55.82 15.08 -46.76
CA ALA A 150 -55.28 13.73 -46.58
C ALA A 150 -53.86 13.56 -47.18
N PHE A 151 -53.59 14.21 -48.31
CA PHE A 151 -52.26 14.23 -48.92
C PHE A 151 -51.25 15.00 -48.05
N ASP A 152 -51.62 16.18 -47.56
CA ASP A 152 -50.78 17.01 -46.70
C ASP A 152 -50.49 16.33 -45.36
N GLU A 153 -51.50 15.71 -44.73
CA GLU A 153 -51.36 14.93 -43.48
C GLU A 153 -50.43 13.73 -43.67
N GLY A 154 -50.54 13.02 -44.81
CA GLY A 154 -49.63 11.91 -45.15
C GLY A 154 -48.19 12.38 -45.35
N ALA A 155 -47.99 13.50 -46.04
CA ALA A 155 -46.67 14.10 -46.24
C ALA A 155 -46.05 14.57 -44.91
N GLN A 156 -46.85 15.18 -44.03
CA GLN A 156 -46.42 15.58 -42.69
C GLN A 156 -46.03 14.37 -41.84
N ALA A 157 -46.87 13.33 -41.78
CA ALA A 157 -46.59 12.12 -41.00
C ALA A 157 -45.29 11.41 -41.44
N LEU A 158 -45.00 11.38 -42.74
CA LEU A 158 -43.73 10.84 -43.26
C LEU A 158 -42.55 11.77 -42.94
N GLY A 159 -42.75 13.08 -43.00
CA GLY A 159 -41.76 14.08 -42.58
C GLY A 159 -41.38 13.93 -41.11
N ASP A 160 -42.37 13.74 -40.23
CA ASP A 160 -42.17 13.52 -38.79
C ASP A 160 -41.39 12.24 -38.54
N LYS A 161 -41.73 11.13 -39.22
CA LYS A 161 -40.99 9.86 -39.12
C LYS A 161 -39.52 9.99 -39.54
N LEU A 162 -39.22 10.75 -40.59
CA LEU A 162 -37.84 11.03 -41.02
C LEU A 162 -37.10 11.90 -40.00
N TYR A 163 -37.77 12.91 -39.46
CA TYR A 163 -37.20 13.82 -38.47
C TYR A 163 -36.87 13.08 -37.17
N ASP A 164 -37.83 12.31 -36.65
CA ASP A 164 -37.67 11.50 -35.46
C ASP A 164 -36.67 10.35 -35.68
N GLY A 165 -36.62 9.76 -36.87
CA GLY A 165 -35.65 8.73 -37.23
C GLY A 165 -34.19 9.22 -37.26
N ARG A 166 -33.95 10.53 -37.26
CA ARG A 166 -32.59 11.08 -37.29
C ARG A 166 -31.89 10.88 -35.94
N TYR A 167 -30.80 10.12 -35.95
CA TYR A 167 -29.94 10.02 -34.77
C TYR A 167 -29.23 11.35 -34.51
N GLN A 168 -29.37 11.86 -33.29
CA GLN A 168 -28.62 13.01 -32.79
C GLN A 168 -27.61 12.48 -31.76
N ALA A 169 -26.32 12.52 -32.10
CA ALA A 169 -25.29 12.23 -31.11
C ALA A 169 -25.36 13.31 -30.02
N GLY A 170 -25.59 12.90 -28.77
CA GLY A 170 -25.46 13.80 -27.62
C GLY A 170 -24.05 14.40 -27.56
N PRO A 171 -23.86 15.57 -26.93
CA PRO A 171 -22.54 16.21 -26.86
C PRO A 171 -21.53 15.23 -26.25
N ALA A 172 -20.38 15.07 -26.92
CA ALA A 172 -19.24 14.37 -26.34
C ALA A 172 -18.83 15.10 -25.06
N ARG A 173 -19.00 14.46 -23.91
CA ARG A 173 -18.42 14.91 -22.64
C ARG A 173 -16.99 14.41 -22.51
#